data_AF-A0A838HRU1-F1
#
_entry.id   AF-A0A838HRU1-F1
#
_cell.length_a   1.000
_cell.length_b   1.000
_cell.length_c   1.000
_cell.angle_alpha   90.00
_cell.angle_beta   90.00
_cell.angle_gamma   90.00
#
_symmetry.space_group_name_H-M   'P 1'
#
loop_
_entity.id
_entity.type
_entity.pdbx_description
1 polymer ?
#
loop_
_entity_poly.entity_id
_entity_poly.type
_entity_poly.pdbx_seq_one_letter_code
_entity_poly.pdbx_strand_id
1 'polypeptide(L)'
;MTLLVLATGGTIASRLDEHGAVVPAVAPADLLAAVPGLDALGPLEVEEVARVNGWNIDPATMVRVAERARAALLGGGVDGVVVTHGTDTVEETLYLTDLLAGEATDRGAIAFACAMRSGSDVAADGPRNLLHAAVVAAAPAARGRGALLCVNDEIHAARWVTKTDTTNVSTFRSPPAGPVGAIERGRPRFFLDTPARPPRGGDVDLDVALLKAYSGMGDRLLRHLVDGDVSGVVIEGTGAGNVPGALVPAIERAIGSGVPVVIASRCWTGRTVPIYGGPGGGVTLDGLGVIRSNGLNGPKARLALMVALGVTRDLDGLRAWFADA
;
A
#
# COMPACT_ATOMS: atom_id res chain seq x y z
N MET A 1 10.02 -23.52 12.96
CA MET A 1 9.43 -22.27 12.49
C MET A 1 9.25 -22.39 10.99
N THR A 2 8.04 -22.25 10.49
CA THR A 2 7.73 -22.39 9.05
C THR A 2 7.26 -21.04 8.51
N LEU A 3 7.82 -20.59 7.40
CA LEU A 3 7.37 -19.36 6.73
C LEU A 3 6.69 -19.70 5.41
N LEU A 4 5.64 -18.96 5.08
CA LEU A 4 5.03 -18.99 3.76
C LEU A 4 5.53 -17.80 2.93
N VAL A 5 6.03 -18.07 1.74
CA VAL A 5 6.43 -17.07 0.75
C VAL A 5 5.34 -16.98 -0.33
N LEU A 6 4.65 -15.84 -0.39
CA LEU A 6 3.70 -15.51 -1.45
C LEU A 6 4.41 -14.70 -2.53
N ALA A 7 4.54 -15.27 -3.72
CA ALA A 7 5.15 -14.59 -4.85
C ALA A 7 4.11 -13.94 -5.76
N THR A 8 4.32 -12.67 -6.10
CA THR A 8 3.52 -11.96 -7.12
C THR A 8 4.30 -11.61 -8.39
N GLY A 9 5.61 -11.90 -8.41
CA GLY A 9 6.54 -11.56 -9.48
C GLY A 9 7.41 -10.36 -9.13
N GLY A 10 7.53 -9.41 -10.06
CA GLY A 10 8.36 -8.21 -9.92
C GLY A 10 9.86 -8.43 -10.15
N THR A 11 10.61 -7.33 -10.11
CA THR A 11 12.06 -7.27 -10.43
C THR A 11 12.91 -8.26 -9.64
N ILE A 12 12.50 -8.60 -8.42
CA ILE A 12 13.18 -9.58 -7.57
C ILE A 12 13.21 -10.99 -8.19
N ALA A 13 12.26 -11.30 -9.08
CA ALA A 13 12.16 -12.56 -9.82
C ALA A 13 12.47 -12.37 -11.34
N SER A 14 13.13 -11.26 -11.71
CA SER A 14 13.44 -10.91 -13.10
C SER A 14 14.94 -10.99 -13.42
N ARG A 15 15.24 -11.19 -14.71
CA ARG A 15 16.61 -11.15 -15.28
C ARG A 15 16.66 -10.21 -16.48
N LEU A 16 17.86 -9.84 -16.92
CA LEU A 16 18.04 -9.16 -18.20
C LEU A 16 17.87 -10.17 -19.35
N ASP A 17 17.09 -9.79 -20.37
CA ASP A 17 17.03 -10.51 -21.64
C ASP A 17 18.20 -10.14 -22.57
N GLU A 18 18.23 -10.73 -23.76
CA GLU A 18 19.29 -10.51 -24.76
C GLU A 18 19.34 -9.06 -25.30
N HIS A 19 18.29 -8.26 -25.06
CA HIS A 19 18.18 -6.86 -25.45
C HIS A 19 18.45 -5.90 -24.27
N GLY A 20 18.77 -6.43 -23.08
CA GLY A 20 18.99 -5.66 -21.87
C GLY A 20 17.71 -5.18 -21.17
N ALA A 21 16.55 -5.75 -21.50
CA ALA A 21 15.29 -5.47 -20.82
C ALA A 21 15.10 -6.40 -19.62
N VAL A 22 14.51 -5.89 -18.53
CA VAL A 22 14.22 -6.70 -17.33
C VAL A 22 12.92 -7.48 -17.54
N VAL A 23 13.01 -8.80 -17.60
CA VAL A 23 11.87 -9.70 -17.84
C VAL A 23 11.67 -10.70 -16.68
N PRO A 24 10.43 -11.02 -16.27
CA PRO A 24 10.16 -12.08 -15.29
C PRO A 24 10.75 -13.41 -15.79
N ALA A 25 11.56 -14.08 -14.96
CA ALA A 25 12.31 -15.24 -15.45
C ALA A 25 12.66 -16.31 -14.42
N VAL A 26 12.56 -16.01 -13.13
CA VAL A 26 13.00 -16.91 -12.07
C VAL A 26 11.77 -17.51 -11.38
N ALA A 27 11.74 -18.84 -11.22
CA ALA A 27 10.69 -19.47 -10.42
C ALA A 27 10.88 -19.08 -8.93
N PRO A 28 9.82 -18.88 -8.16
CA PRO A 28 9.95 -18.48 -6.75
C PRO A 28 10.85 -19.41 -5.91
N ALA A 29 10.79 -20.72 -6.14
CA ALA A 29 11.65 -21.69 -5.45
C ALA A 29 13.14 -21.49 -5.78
N ASP A 30 13.48 -21.21 -7.04
CA ASP A 30 14.85 -20.96 -7.49
C ASP A 30 15.39 -19.64 -6.89
N LEU A 31 14.54 -18.61 -6.81
CA LEU A 31 14.88 -17.34 -6.17
C LEU A 31 15.27 -17.56 -4.70
N LEU A 32 14.49 -18.34 -3.96
CA LEU A 32 14.75 -18.61 -2.54
C LEU A 32 16.02 -19.46 -2.34
N ALA A 33 16.24 -20.47 -3.19
CA ALA A 33 17.45 -21.30 -3.14
C ALA A 33 18.73 -20.49 -3.40
N ALA A 34 18.63 -19.37 -4.13
CA ALA A 34 19.76 -18.51 -4.46
C ALA A 34 20.14 -17.51 -3.35
N VAL A 35 19.35 -17.38 -2.26
CA VAL A 35 19.62 -16.42 -1.18
C VAL A 35 20.29 -17.11 0.01
N PRO A 36 21.59 -16.82 0.29
CA PRO A 36 22.28 -17.42 1.43
C PRO A 36 21.64 -17.06 2.77
N GLY A 37 21.47 -18.06 3.64
CA GLY A 37 21.00 -17.89 5.02
C GLY A 37 19.48 -17.98 5.19
N LEU A 38 18.70 -18.07 4.11
CA LEU A 38 17.25 -18.32 4.20
C LEU A 38 16.94 -19.72 4.74
N ASP A 39 17.72 -20.71 4.34
CA ASP A 39 17.66 -22.10 4.79
C ASP A 39 17.86 -22.25 6.31
N ALA A 40 18.66 -21.37 6.92
CA ALA A 40 18.91 -21.34 8.35
C ALA A 40 17.68 -20.87 9.18
N LEU A 41 16.67 -20.25 8.56
CA LEU A 41 15.46 -19.77 9.25
C LEU A 41 14.44 -20.90 9.49
N GLY A 42 14.53 -22.00 8.74
CA GLY A 42 13.61 -23.13 8.82
C GLY A 42 12.90 -23.40 7.48
N PRO A 43 11.89 -24.30 7.47
CA PRO A 43 11.15 -24.64 6.26
C PRO A 43 10.47 -23.43 5.63
N LEU A 44 10.59 -23.31 4.32
CA LEU A 44 9.91 -22.30 3.50
C LEU A 44 8.90 -22.99 2.60
N GLU A 45 7.63 -22.64 2.77
CA GLU A 45 6.57 -22.99 1.84
C GLU A 45 6.44 -21.86 0.80
N VAL A 46 6.22 -22.20 -0.45
CA VAL A 46 6.25 -21.22 -1.55
C VAL A 46 4.99 -21.36 -2.37
N GLU A 47 4.27 -20.25 -2.55
CA GLU A 47 3.06 -20.18 -3.34
C GLU A 47 3.14 -19.01 -4.31
N GLU A 48 2.90 -19.28 -5.59
CA GLU A 48 2.78 -18.24 -6.61
C GLU A 48 1.32 -17.76 -6.66
N VAL A 49 1.06 -16.58 -6.10
CA VAL A 49 -0.27 -15.95 -6.14
C VAL A 49 -0.47 -15.27 -7.49
N ALA A 50 0.58 -14.66 -8.04
CA ALA A 50 0.55 -14.03 -9.35
C ALA A 50 1.94 -14.04 -9.98
N ARG A 51 1.98 -13.83 -11.31
CA ARG A 51 3.21 -13.65 -12.08
C ARG A 51 3.05 -12.49 -13.04
N VAL A 52 3.04 -11.27 -12.50
CA VAL A 52 2.87 -10.05 -13.29
C VAL A 52 3.90 -8.99 -12.87
N ASN A 53 4.09 -7.99 -13.72
CA ASN A 53 4.89 -6.82 -13.36
C ASN A 53 4.15 -5.99 -12.30
N GLY A 54 4.89 -5.26 -11.45
CA GLY A 54 4.29 -4.47 -10.36
C GLY A 54 3.23 -3.48 -10.86
N TRP A 55 3.46 -2.83 -12.00
CA TRP A 55 2.51 -1.90 -12.61
C TRP A 55 1.24 -2.54 -13.18
N ASN A 56 1.18 -3.88 -13.25
CA ASN A 56 0.00 -4.63 -13.69
C ASN A 56 -0.74 -5.32 -12.52
N ILE A 57 -0.35 -5.06 -11.27
CA ILE A 57 -1.08 -5.56 -10.10
C ILE A 57 -2.37 -4.75 -9.95
N ASP A 58 -3.51 -5.45 -9.96
CA ASP A 58 -4.84 -4.87 -9.76
C ASP A 58 -5.37 -5.13 -8.33
N PRO A 59 -6.42 -4.41 -7.88
CA PRO A 59 -6.98 -4.61 -6.54
C PRO A 59 -7.40 -6.06 -6.25
N ALA A 60 -7.93 -6.78 -7.24
CA ALA A 60 -8.32 -8.18 -7.07
C ALA A 60 -7.10 -9.07 -6.71
N THR A 61 -5.96 -8.85 -7.36
CA THR A 61 -4.70 -9.53 -7.02
C THR A 61 -4.20 -9.12 -5.64
N MET A 62 -4.31 -7.84 -5.27
CA MET A 62 -3.93 -7.37 -3.94
C MET A 62 -4.76 -8.05 -2.83
N VAL A 63 -6.07 -8.23 -3.04
CA VAL A 63 -6.96 -8.97 -2.11
C VAL A 63 -6.52 -10.41 -1.97
N ARG A 64 -6.23 -11.08 -3.09
CA ARG A 64 -5.77 -12.47 -3.07
C ARG A 64 -4.52 -12.63 -2.22
N VAL A 65 -3.56 -11.70 -2.32
CA VAL A 65 -2.36 -11.69 -1.46
C VAL A 65 -2.74 -11.50 0.01
N ALA A 66 -3.55 -10.49 0.31
CA ALA A 66 -3.94 -10.14 1.67
C ALA A 66 -4.72 -11.26 2.39
N GLU A 67 -5.76 -11.79 1.75
CA GLU A 67 -6.60 -12.86 2.29
C GLU A 67 -5.83 -14.17 2.38
N ARG A 68 -4.92 -14.46 1.44
CA ARG A 68 -4.08 -15.66 1.53
C ARG A 68 -3.10 -15.58 2.70
N ALA A 69 -2.47 -14.43 2.92
CA ALA A 69 -1.58 -14.19 4.05
C ALA A 69 -2.35 -14.31 5.38
N ARG A 70 -3.53 -13.69 5.47
CA ARG A 70 -4.43 -13.79 6.62
C ARG A 70 -4.83 -15.24 6.90
N ALA A 71 -5.30 -15.96 5.90
CA ALA A 71 -5.73 -17.36 6.04
C ALA A 71 -4.59 -18.27 6.51
N ALA A 72 -3.36 -18.05 6.02
CA ALA A 72 -2.18 -18.81 6.45
C ALA A 72 -1.93 -18.66 7.96
N LEU A 73 -1.90 -17.42 8.44
CA LEU A 73 -1.62 -17.10 9.84
C LEU A 73 -2.73 -17.57 10.80
N LEU A 74 -3.99 -17.56 10.35
CA LEU A 74 -5.12 -18.01 11.14
C LEU A 74 -5.31 -19.53 11.14
N GLY A 75 -5.00 -20.21 10.03
CA GLY A 75 -5.20 -21.66 9.87
C GLY A 75 -4.29 -22.52 10.74
N GLY A 76 -3.17 -21.96 11.20
CA GLY A 76 -2.12 -22.70 11.91
C GLY A 76 -1.24 -23.49 10.93
N GLY A 77 0.06 -23.54 11.19
CA GLY A 77 1.04 -24.24 10.34
C GLY A 77 2.15 -23.35 9.80
N VAL A 78 1.95 -22.03 9.78
CA VAL A 78 2.99 -21.04 9.46
C VAL A 78 3.12 -20.02 10.58
N ASP A 79 4.35 -19.59 10.84
CA ASP A 79 4.71 -18.65 11.91
C ASP A 79 4.80 -17.20 11.42
N GLY A 80 4.86 -17.01 10.11
CA GLY A 80 4.99 -15.72 9.43
C GLY A 80 4.81 -15.86 7.93
N VAL A 81 4.52 -14.73 7.27
CA VAL A 81 4.33 -14.65 5.82
C VAL A 81 5.33 -13.66 5.23
N VAL A 82 5.99 -14.05 4.16
CA VAL A 82 6.82 -13.19 3.32
C VAL A 82 6.10 -12.97 2.00
N VAL A 83 6.05 -11.74 1.50
CA VAL A 83 5.48 -11.43 0.18
C VAL A 83 6.57 -10.85 -0.70
N THR A 84 6.81 -11.45 -1.87
CA THR A 84 7.67 -10.83 -2.90
C THR A 84 6.81 -10.07 -3.88
N HIS A 85 7.18 -8.80 -4.13
CA HIS A 85 6.36 -7.89 -4.93
C HIS A 85 7.21 -6.98 -5.84
N GLY A 86 6.61 -6.51 -6.93
CA GLY A 86 7.19 -5.44 -7.77
C GLY A 86 7.15 -4.08 -7.07
N THR A 87 8.16 -3.24 -7.30
CA THR A 87 8.34 -1.99 -6.52
C THR A 87 7.31 -0.92 -6.82
N ASP A 88 6.71 -0.91 -8.02
CA ASP A 88 5.85 0.19 -8.48
C ASP A 88 4.58 0.38 -7.65
N THR A 89 3.98 -0.72 -7.18
CA THR A 89 2.70 -0.71 -6.46
C THR A 89 2.79 -1.47 -5.13
N VAL A 90 4.00 -1.81 -4.66
CA VAL A 90 4.16 -2.53 -3.38
C VAL A 90 3.55 -1.76 -2.21
N GLU A 91 3.61 -0.42 -2.21
CA GLU A 91 3.01 0.40 -1.15
C GLU A 91 1.48 0.27 -1.09
N GLU A 92 0.84 -0.02 -2.22
CA GLU A 92 -0.60 -0.19 -2.36
C GLU A 92 -1.03 -1.58 -1.86
N THR A 93 -0.41 -2.64 -2.39
CA THR A 93 -0.67 -4.02 -1.94
C THR A 93 -0.38 -4.20 -0.44
N LEU A 94 0.72 -3.59 0.03
CA LEU A 94 1.11 -3.59 1.44
C LEU A 94 0.04 -2.92 2.31
N TYR A 95 -0.44 -1.73 1.92
CA TYR A 95 -1.47 -1.02 2.67
C TYR A 95 -2.80 -1.76 2.66
N LEU A 96 -3.23 -2.31 1.52
CA LEU A 96 -4.44 -3.13 1.48
C LEU A 96 -4.32 -4.39 2.36
N THR A 97 -3.15 -5.03 2.35
CA THR A 97 -2.89 -6.17 3.23
C THR A 97 -2.99 -5.77 4.69
N ASP A 98 -2.47 -4.61 5.07
CA ASP A 98 -2.54 -4.11 6.44
C ASP A 98 -3.99 -3.86 6.90
N LEU A 99 -4.83 -3.31 6.01
CA LEU A 99 -6.25 -3.06 6.26
C LEU A 99 -7.08 -4.36 6.40
N LEU A 100 -6.69 -5.42 5.69
CA LEU A 100 -7.44 -6.69 5.66
C LEU A 100 -6.91 -7.73 6.65
N ALA A 101 -5.67 -7.61 7.12
CA ALA A 101 -5.01 -8.62 7.93
C ALA A 101 -5.67 -8.81 9.31
N GLY A 102 -6.13 -7.73 9.96
CA GLY A 102 -6.77 -7.78 11.27
C GLY A 102 -5.96 -8.54 12.34
N GLU A 103 -6.64 -9.38 13.11
CA GLU A 103 -6.11 -10.20 14.21
C GLU A 103 -5.09 -11.27 13.75
N ALA A 104 -5.00 -11.55 12.45
CA ALA A 104 -3.98 -12.46 11.93
C ALA A 104 -2.56 -11.97 12.23
N THR A 105 -2.38 -10.65 12.28
CA THR A 105 -1.08 -10.05 12.59
C THR A 105 -0.59 -10.32 14.02
N ASP A 106 -1.49 -10.67 14.95
CA ASP A 106 -1.11 -11.06 16.31
C ASP A 106 -0.55 -12.49 16.36
N ARG A 107 -0.89 -13.32 15.37
CA ARG A 107 -0.44 -14.72 15.25
C ARG A 107 0.93 -14.83 14.61
N GLY A 108 1.19 -14.02 13.58
CA GLY A 108 2.47 -13.95 12.88
C GLY A 108 2.64 -12.66 12.11
N ALA A 109 3.87 -12.35 11.73
CA ALA A 109 4.19 -11.13 11.00
C ALA A 109 4.01 -11.33 9.48
N ILE A 110 3.62 -10.26 8.79
CA ILE A 110 3.54 -10.20 7.32
C ILE A 110 4.61 -9.21 6.84
N ALA A 111 5.63 -9.70 6.14
CA ALA A 111 6.75 -8.89 5.68
C ALA A 111 6.87 -8.92 4.15
N PHE A 112 6.85 -7.76 3.52
CA PHE A 112 7.04 -7.59 2.09
C PHE A 112 8.52 -7.35 1.77
N ALA A 113 8.96 -7.91 0.65
CA ALA A 113 10.25 -7.62 0.02
C ALA A 113 10.03 -7.25 -1.45
N CYS A 114 10.84 -6.33 -1.94
CA CYS A 114 10.94 -5.99 -3.36
C CYS A 114 12.38 -5.62 -3.70
N ALA A 115 12.69 -5.47 -4.98
CA ALA A 115 14.03 -5.11 -5.46
C ALA A 115 13.97 -4.01 -6.51
N MET A 116 14.83 -3.00 -6.40
CA MET A 116 14.98 -1.96 -7.43
C MET A 116 15.89 -2.42 -8.57
N ARG A 117 16.86 -3.30 -8.28
CA ARG A 117 17.79 -3.87 -9.25
C ARG A 117 17.43 -5.30 -9.57
N SER A 118 17.65 -5.70 -10.82
CA SER A 118 17.41 -7.07 -11.29
C SER A 118 18.42 -8.03 -10.67
N GLY A 119 18.11 -9.34 -10.70
CA GLY A 119 19.05 -10.36 -10.22
C GLY A 119 20.36 -10.44 -11.02
N SER A 120 20.41 -9.83 -12.20
CA SER A 120 21.61 -9.78 -13.06
C SER A 120 22.56 -8.63 -12.74
N ASP A 121 22.13 -7.67 -11.90
CA ASP A 121 22.94 -6.49 -11.57
C ASP A 121 24.02 -6.82 -10.52
N VAL A 122 25.21 -6.24 -10.68
CA VAL A 122 26.38 -6.45 -9.79
C VAL A 122 26.08 -6.21 -8.31
N ALA A 123 25.13 -5.32 -8.03
CA ALA A 123 24.71 -4.98 -6.67
C ALA A 123 23.19 -5.07 -6.52
N ALA A 124 22.62 -6.19 -6.98
CA ALA A 124 21.22 -6.55 -6.79
C ALA A 124 20.82 -6.48 -5.30
N ASP A 125 19.73 -5.78 -5.00
CA ASP A 125 19.23 -5.60 -3.63
C ASP A 125 18.22 -6.68 -3.20
N GLY A 126 17.67 -7.43 -4.17
CA GLY A 126 16.66 -8.46 -3.96
C GLY A 126 17.04 -9.54 -2.92
N PRO A 127 18.19 -10.22 -3.04
CA PRO A 127 18.58 -11.27 -2.09
C PRO A 127 18.60 -10.79 -0.64
N ARG A 128 19.20 -9.62 -0.40
CA ARG A 128 19.28 -9.01 0.94
C ARG A 128 17.88 -8.65 1.45
N ASN A 129 17.07 -7.97 0.63
CA ASN A 129 15.72 -7.54 1.03
C ASN A 129 14.82 -8.75 1.36
N LEU A 130 14.95 -9.84 0.58
CA LEU A 130 14.20 -11.09 0.82
C LEU A 130 14.61 -11.78 2.12
N LEU A 131 15.91 -11.92 2.38
CA LEU A 131 16.41 -12.46 3.64
C LEU A 131 15.91 -11.62 4.82
N HIS A 132 15.97 -10.29 4.70
CA HIS A 132 15.54 -9.37 5.75
C HIS A 132 14.04 -9.43 6.01
N ALA A 133 13.21 -9.55 4.96
CA ALA A 133 11.78 -9.79 5.13
C ALA A 133 11.50 -11.14 5.82
N ALA A 134 12.22 -12.20 5.46
CA ALA A 134 12.07 -13.50 6.12
C ALA A 134 12.48 -13.45 7.61
N VAL A 135 13.58 -12.76 7.93
CA VAL A 135 14.02 -12.51 9.30
C VAL A 135 12.98 -11.71 10.10
N VAL A 136 12.31 -10.74 9.47
CA VAL A 136 11.21 -9.98 10.10
C VAL A 136 9.97 -10.84 10.29
N ALA A 137 9.56 -11.60 9.29
CA ALA A 137 8.43 -12.52 9.36
C ALA A 137 8.60 -13.59 10.45
N ALA A 138 9.85 -14.02 10.66
CA ALA A 138 10.28 -14.96 11.70
C ALA A 138 10.25 -14.38 13.13
N ALA A 139 10.32 -13.06 13.27
CA ALA A 139 10.61 -12.43 14.56
C ALA A 139 9.34 -12.26 15.41
N PRO A 140 9.29 -12.78 16.65
CA PRO A 140 8.15 -12.54 17.55
C PRO A 140 7.88 -11.05 17.80
N ALA A 141 8.93 -10.21 17.80
CA ALA A 141 8.83 -8.77 17.99
C ALA A 141 8.13 -8.02 16.83
N ALA A 142 7.93 -8.68 15.68
CA ALA A 142 7.21 -8.13 14.54
C ALA A 142 5.70 -8.45 14.55
N ARG A 143 5.23 -9.33 15.45
CA ARG A 143 3.80 -9.63 15.61
C ARG A 143 3.04 -8.41 16.13
N GLY A 144 1.82 -8.24 15.65
CA GLY A 144 0.93 -7.12 15.98
C GLY A 144 1.30 -5.78 15.32
N ARG A 145 2.39 -5.72 14.54
CA ARG A 145 2.88 -4.49 13.89
C ARG A 145 2.29 -4.25 12.49
N GLY A 146 1.23 -4.95 12.12
CA GLY A 146 0.67 -4.84 10.78
C GLY A 146 1.54 -5.49 9.69
N ALA A 147 1.25 -5.12 8.45
CA ALA A 147 2.11 -5.47 7.31
C ALA A 147 3.31 -4.52 7.23
N LEU A 148 4.50 -5.08 7.00
CA LEU A 148 5.77 -4.33 7.01
C LEU A 148 6.48 -4.46 5.67
N LEU A 149 7.09 -3.37 5.17
CA LEU A 149 8.01 -3.44 4.02
C LEU A 149 9.45 -3.47 4.52
N CYS A 150 10.22 -4.46 4.07
CA CYS A 150 11.62 -4.64 4.41
C CYS A 150 12.48 -4.40 3.17
N VAL A 151 13.12 -3.24 3.11
CA VAL A 151 13.94 -2.82 1.97
C VAL A 151 15.11 -2.01 2.48
N ASN A 152 16.28 -2.20 1.88
CA ASN A 152 17.46 -1.38 2.17
C ASN A 152 17.81 -1.30 3.67
N ASP A 153 17.67 -2.43 4.38
CA ASP A 153 17.91 -2.58 5.82
C ASP A 153 16.94 -1.77 6.71
N GLU A 154 15.96 -1.11 6.12
CA GLU A 154 14.88 -0.36 6.78
C GLU A 154 13.60 -1.21 6.84
N ILE A 155 12.85 -1.07 7.94
CA ILE A 155 11.54 -1.69 8.14
C ILE A 155 10.50 -0.58 8.20
N HIS A 156 9.54 -0.60 7.28
CA HIS A 156 8.55 0.46 7.14
C HIS A 156 7.13 -0.02 7.44
N ALA A 157 6.35 0.85 8.10
CA ALA A 157 4.92 0.63 8.28
C ALA A 157 4.15 0.87 6.98
N ALA A 158 3.18 -0.01 6.71
CA ALA A 158 2.33 0.03 5.52
C ALA A 158 1.71 1.40 5.25
N ARG A 159 1.17 2.05 6.29
CA ARG A 159 0.49 3.34 6.17
C ARG A 159 1.41 4.47 5.65
N TRP A 160 2.66 4.54 6.11
CA TRP A 160 3.53 5.69 5.83
C TRP A 160 4.44 5.52 4.62
N VAL A 161 4.83 4.28 4.28
CA VAL A 161 5.86 4.05 3.25
C VAL A 161 5.40 4.44 1.85
N THR A 162 6.23 5.14 1.09
CA THR A 162 5.96 5.45 -0.31
C THR A 162 7.24 5.44 -1.14
N LYS A 163 7.14 5.09 -2.42
CA LYS A 163 8.24 5.12 -3.39
C LYS A 163 8.50 6.56 -3.82
N THR A 164 9.69 7.09 -3.54
CA THR A 164 10.04 8.51 -3.75
C THR A 164 10.95 8.79 -4.94
N ASP A 165 11.56 7.73 -5.49
CA ASP A 165 12.52 7.77 -6.59
C ASP A 165 12.27 6.61 -7.57
N THR A 166 12.54 6.86 -8.85
CA THR A 166 12.27 5.91 -9.93
C THR A 166 13.31 4.79 -10.04
N THR A 167 14.54 4.98 -9.53
CA THR A 167 15.67 4.05 -9.75
C THR A 167 16.52 3.77 -8.52
N ASN A 168 16.50 4.64 -7.51
CA ASN A 168 17.36 4.52 -6.34
C ASN A 168 16.90 3.36 -5.42
N VAL A 169 17.85 2.54 -4.95
CA VAL A 169 17.58 1.45 -3.98
C VAL A 169 17.06 1.97 -2.63
N SER A 170 17.33 3.23 -2.28
CA SER A 170 16.81 3.91 -1.08
C SER A 170 15.50 4.68 -1.33
N THR A 171 14.71 4.27 -2.31
CA THR A 171 13.50 5.00 -2.78
C THR A 171 12.35 4.99 -1.78
N PHE A 172 12.21 3.94 -0.97
CA PHE A 172 11.08 3.83 -0.05
C PHE A 172 11.32 4.70 1.18
N ARG A 173 10.42 5.66 1.43
CA ARG A 173 10.48 6.58 2.57
C ARG A 173 9.15 6.58 3.29
N SER A 174 9.17 6.80 4.60
CA SER A 174 7.97 6.78 5.45
C SER A 174 7.70 8.14 6.09
N PRO A 175 7.38 9.20 5.32
CA PRO A 175 7.00 10.45 5.93
C PRO A 175 5.69 10.30 6.74
N PRO A 176 5.50 11.03 7.85
CA PRO A 176 6.44 12.01 8.42
C PRO A 176 7.46 11.39 9.41
N ALA A 177 7.31 10.12 9.81
CA ALA A 177 8.00 9.56 10.97
C ALA A 177 9.34 8.85 10.67
N GLY A 178 9.56 8.41 9.43
CA GLY A 178 10.65 7.52 9.06
C GLY A 178 10.30 6.04 9.21
N PRO A 179 11.27 5.13 8.95
CA PRO A 179 11.11 3.70 9.18
C PRO A 179 10.75 3.40 10.64
N VAL A 180 10.02 2.32 10.89
CA VAL A 180 9.66 1.90 12.26
C VAL A 180 10.74 1.02 12.91
N GLY A 181 11.63 0.48 12.09
CA GLY A 181 12.73 -0.34 12.52
C GLY A 181 13.82 -0.45 11.47
N ALA A 182 14.88 -1.18 11.81
CA ALA A 182 15.97 -1.51 10.91
C ALA A 182 16.46 -2.94 11.18
N ILE A 183 17.22 -3.48 10.24
CA ILE A 183 17.95 -4.74 10.43
C ILE A 183 19.35 -4.43 10.96
N GLU A 184 19.63 -4.86 12.18
CA GLU A 184 20.95 -4.70 12.81
C GLU A 184 21.53 -6.07 13.09
N ARG A 185 22.71 -6.36 12.51
CA ARG A 185 23.41 -7.65 12.67
C ARG A 185 22.52 -8.87 12.40
N GLY A 186 21.69 -8.78 11.35
CA GLY A 186 20.79 -9.85 10.91
C GLY A 186 19.56 -10.05 11.80
N ARG A 187 19.18 -9.06 12.63
CA ARG A 187 17.97 -9.11 13.46
C ARG A 187 17.18 -7.82 13.35
N PRO A 188 15.83 -7.85 13.46
CA PRO A 188 15.04 -6.64 13.46
C PRO A 188 15.15 -5.92 14.79
N ARG A 189 15.39 -4.61 14.72
CA ARG A 189 15.29 -3.67 15.83
C ARG A 189 14.22 -2.65 15.50
N PHE A 190 13.12 -2.69 16.25
CA PHE A 190 12.05 -1.70 16.16
C PHE A 190 12.34 -0.55 17.14
N PHE A 191 12.20 0.69 16.67
CA PHE A 191 12.41 1.89 17.48
C PHE A 191 11.21 2.85 17.44
N LEU A 192 10.23 2.62 16.56
CA LEU A 192 8.91 3.25 16.60
C LEU A 192 7.81 2.19 16.58
N ASP A 193 6.64 2.55 17.10
CA ASP A 193 5.42 1.78 16.90
C ASP A 193 4.79 2.07 15.54
N THR A 194 4.05 1.09 15.04
CA THR A 194 3.27 1.24 13.82
C THR A 194 1.99 2.02 14.12
N PRO A 195 1.49 2.81 13.15
CA PRO A 195 0.25 3.56 13.34
C PRO A 195 -0.92 2.60 13.63
N ALA A 196 -1.93 3.13 14.32
CA ALA A 196 -3.20 2.43 14.50
C ALA A 196 -3.80 2.09 13.13
N ARG A 197 -4.59 1.02 13.10
CA ARG A 197 -5.30 0.55 11.91
C ARG A 197 -6.80 0.72 12.14
N PRO A 198 -7.56 1.10 11.11
CA PRO A 198 -9.01 1.13 11.21
C PRO A 198 -9.56 -0.29 11.38
N PRO A 199 -10.83 -0.44 11.77
CA PRO A 199 -11.49 -1.74 11.78
C PRO A 199 -11.33 -2.44 10.42
N ARG A 200 -11.08 -3.77 10.45
CA ARG A 200 -10.94 -4.58 9.23
C ARG A 200 -12.11 -4.28 8.29
N GLY A 201 -11.79 -3.89 7.05
CA GLY A 201 -12.84 -3.68 6.07
C GLY A 201 -13.30 -4.93 5.36
N GLY A 202 -14.38 -4.76 4.61
CA GLY A 202 -15.10 -5.81 3.91
C GLY A 202 -14.65 -5.98 2.45
N ASP A 203 -15.63 -6.21 1.58
CA ASP A 203 -15.44 -6.36 0.14
C ASP A 203 -14.81 -5.10 -0.47
N VAL A 204 -13.89 -5.29 -1.43
CA VAL A 204 -13.17 -4.21 -2.12
C VAL A 204 -13.38 -4.24 -3.63
N ASP A 205 -14.40 -4.95 -4.11
CA ASP A 205 -14.79 -4.96 -5.53
C ASP A 205 -15.62 -3.73 -5.92
N LEU A 206 -15.12 -2.53 -5.56
CA LEU A 206 -15.79 -1.25 -5.81
C LEU A 206 -14.94 -0.34 -6.69
N ASP A 207 -15.57 0.26 -7.69
CA ASP A 207 -14.90 1.20 -8.57
C ASP A 207 -14.73 2.57 -7.87
N VAL A 208 -13.53 2.83 -7.39
CA VAL A 208 -13.12 4.13 -6.85
C VAL A 208 -12.12 4.78 -7.80
N ALA A 209 -12.40 6.00 -8.23
CA ALA A 209 -11.51 6.77 -9.10
C ALA A 209 -10.51 7.61 -8.29
N LEU A 210 -9.32 7.84 -8.87
CA LEU A 210 -8.32 8.78 -8.35
C LEU A 210 -8.07 9.90 -9.36
N LEU A 211 -8.31 11.15 -8.95
CA LEU A 211 -8.07 12.34 -9.75
C LEU A 211 -6.97 13.20 -9.12
N LYS A 212 -5.99 13.61 -9.92
CA LYS A 212 -4.96 14.55 -9.47
C LYS A 212 -5.29 15.97 -9.90
N ALA A 213 -5.47 16.88 -8.95
CA ALA A 213 -5.74 18.28 -9.27
C ALA A 213 -4.51 18.98 -9.88
N TYR A 214 -4.75 19.79 -10.91
CA TYR A 214 -3.75 20.61 -11.59
C TYR A 214 -4.27 22.01 -11.93
N SER A 215 -3.36 22.93 -12.21
CA SER A 215 -3.70 24.32 -12.53
C SER A 215 -4.57 24.38 -13.78
N GLY A 216 -5.72 25.04 -13.69
CA GLY A 216 -6.68 25.14 -14.80
C GLY A 216 -7.54 23.88 -15.00
N MET A 217 -7.50 22.90 -14.08
CA MET A 217 -8.41 21.76 -14.14
C MET A 217 -9.87 22.22 -14.01
N GLY A 218 -10.67 21.89 -15.01
CA GLY A 218 -12.13 22.02 -14.97
C GLY A 218 -12.80 20.77 -14.43
N ASP A 219 -14.13 20.70 -14.55
CA ASP A 219 -14.95 19.66 -13.93
C ASP A 219 -15.23 18.43 -14.82
N ARG A 220 -14.82 18.47 -16.10
CA ARG A 220 -15.20 17.49 -17.13
C ARG A 220 -14.96 16.05 -16.72
N LEU A 221 -13.78 15.75 -16.16
CA LEU A 221 -13.42 14.39 -15.76
C LEU A 221 -14.25 13.92 -14.57
N LEU A 222 -14.45 14.78 -13.56
CA LEU A 222 -15.25 14.43 -12.39
C LEU A 222 -16.71 14.21 -12.78
N ARG A 223 -17.30 15.07 -13.63
CA ARG A 223 -18.66 14.86 -14.12
C ARG A 223 -18.80 13.53 -14.84
N HIS A 224 -17.88 13.20 -15.73
CA HIS A 224 -17.90 11.92 -16.46
C HIS A 224 -17.88 10.70 -15.52
N LEU A 225 -17.08 10.74 -14.46
CA LEU A 225 -17.03 9.67 -13.47
C LEU A 225 -18.34 9.54 -12.68
N VAL A 226 -18.90 10.67 -12.23
CA VAL A 226 -20.18 10.69 -11.48
C VAL A 226 -21.34 10.24 -12.37
N ASP A 227 -21.29 10.53 -13.68
CA ASP A 227 -22.27 10.04 -14.66
C ASP A 227 -22.11 8.56 -15.01
N GLY A 228 -20.97 7.94 -14.65
CA GLY A 228 -20.59 6.57 -15.00
C GLY A 228 -20.67 5.57 -13.84
N ASP A 229 -21.52 5.84 -12.83
CA ASP A 229 -21.78 4.95 -11.68
C ASP A 229 -20.55 4.60 -10.81
N VAL A 230 -19.57 5.50 -10.72
CA VAL A 230 -18.42 5.32 -9.82
C VAL A 230 -18.88 5.22 -8.36
N SER A 231 -18.29 4.30 -7.59
CA SER A 231 -18.63 4.08 -6.17
C SER A 231 -18.05 5.14 -5.23
N GLY A 232 -17.04 5.88 -5.68
CA GLY A 232 -16.41 6.95 -4.92
C GLY A 232 -15.27 7.62 -5.68
N VAL A 233 -14.86 8.81 -5.25
CA VAL A 233 -13.76 9.54 -5.90
C VAL A 233 -12.78 10.06 -4.86
N VAL A 234 -11.49 9.82 -5.09
CA VAL A 234 -10.39 10.47 -4.39
C VAL A 234 -9.83 11.59 -5.26
N ILE A 235 -9.67 12.78 -4.69
CA ILE A 235 -9.04 13.92 -5.36
C ILE A 235 -7.74 14.28 -4.62
N GLU A 236 -6.60 14.18 -5.29
CA GLU A 236 -5.35 14.78 -4.82
C GLU A 236 -5.41 16.30 -5.05
N GLY A 237 -5.85 17.03 -4.04
CA GLY A 237 -5.87 18.49 -4.04
C GLY A 237 -4.47 19.11 -4.01
N THR A 238 -4.41 20.43 -4.15
CA THR A 238 -3.19 21.22 -3.99
C THR A 238 -2.98 21.64 -2.54
N GLY A 239 -1.72 21.76 -2.10
CA GLY A 239 -1.38 22.28 -0.77
C GLY A 239 -2.08 21.52 0.36
N ALA A 240 -2.87 22.24 1.16
CA ALA A 240 -3.66 21.70 2.26
C ALA A 240 -4.89 20.85 1.83
N GLY A 241 -4.98 20.46 0.56
CA GLY A 241 -6.15 19.76 0.01
C GLY A 241 -7.20 20.72 -0.55
N ASN A 242 -6.78 21.80 -1.18
CA ASN A 242 -7.66 22.68 -1.95
C ASN A 242 -7.84 22.14 -3.37
N VAL A 243 -8.90 22.53 -4.06
CA VAL A 243 -9.13 22.22 -5.47
C VAL A 243 -9.41 23.50 -6.26
N PRO A 244 -9.20 23.51 -7.59
CA PRO A 244 -9.73 24.58 -8.43
C PRO A 244 -11.23 24.79 -8.19
N GLY A 245 -11.66 26.04 -8.01
CA GLY A 245 -13.07 26.36 -7.74
C GLY A 245 -14.05 25.85 -8.80
N ALA A 246 -13.59 25.68 -10.03
CA ALA A 246 -14.38 25.09 -11.12
C ALA A 246 -14.82 23.64 -10.86
N LEU A 247 -14.14 22.89 -9.97
CA LEU A 247 -14.54 21.54 -9.59
C LEU A 247 -15.70 21.50 -8.58
N VAL A 248 -15.95 22.61 -7.86
CA VAL A 248 -16.92 22.65 -6.75
C VAL A 248 -18.32 22.18 -7.18
N PRO A 249 -18.90 22.64 -8.30
CA PRO A 249 -20.24 22.19 -8.70
C PRO A 249 -20.31 20.67 -8.95
N ALA A 250 -19.24 20.08 -9.51
CA ALA A 250 -19.18 18.64 -9.74
C ALA A 250 -18.95 17.84 -8.46
N ILE A 251 -18.23 18.38 -7.47
CA ILE A 251 -18.09 17.79 -6.13
C ILE A 251 -19.44 17.80 -5.41
N GLU A 252 -20.13 18.94 -5.40
CA GLU A 252 -21.46 19.08 -4.80
C GLU A 252 -22.45 18.10 -5.44
N ARG A 253 -22.43 17.97 -6.77
CA ARG A 253 -23.25 17.00 -7.49
C ARG A 253 -22.91 15.55 -7.11
N ALA A 254 -21.62 15.20 -7.01
CA ALA A 254 -21.19 13.85 -6.62
C ALA A 254 -21.78 13.48 -5.26
N ILE A 255 -21.58 14.35 -4.26
CA ILE A 255 -22.07 14.13 -2.90
C ILE A 255 -23.60 14.07 -2.87
N GLY A 256 -24.28 14.99 -3.58
CA GLY A 256 -25.74 14.99 -3.70
C GLY A 256 -26.31 13.75 -4.39
N SER A 257 -25.49 13.03 -5.16
CA SER A 257 -25.85 11.75 -5.81
C SER A 257 -25.42 10.53 -4.98
N GLY A 258 -24.91 10.73 -3.77
CA GLY A 258 -24.45 9.66 -2.88
C GLY A 258 -23.05 9.12 -3.21
N VAL A 259 -22.29 9.77 -4.10
CA VAL A 259 -20.91 9.41 -4.42
C VAL A 259 -19.96 10.13 -3.44
N PRO A 260 -19.30 9.42 -2.51
CA PRO A 260 -18.38 10.04 -1.56
C PRO A 260 -17.14 10.60 -2.26
N VAL A 261 -16.70 11.78 -1.80
CA VAL A 261 -15.49 12.44 -2.30
C VAL A 261 -14.48 12.55 -1.16
N VAL A 262 -13.32 11.91 -1.32
CA VAL A 262 -12.19 11.99 -0.39
C VAL A 262 -11.15 12.97 -0.93
N ILE A 263 -10.66 13.87 -0.07
CA ILE A 263 -9.62 14.84 -0.40
C ILE A 263 -8.28 14.39 0.20
N ALA A 264 -7.38 14.01 -0.70
CA ALA A 264 -5.95 13.84 -0.47
C ALA A 264 -5.19 15.11 -0.88
N SER A 265 -3.89 15.12 -0.67
CA SER A 265 -3.00 16.16 -1.21
C SER A 265 -2.00 15.52 -2.15
N ARG A 266 -1.68 16.23 -3.24
CA ARG A 266 -0.56 15.88 -4.12
C ARG A 266 0.80 16.26 -3.52
N CYS A 267 0.82 16.99 -2.40
CA CYS A 267 2.04 17.28 -1.68
C CYS A 267 2.63 15.98 -1.12
N TRP A 268 3.95 15.88 -1.13
CA TRP A 268 4.66 14.68 -0.66
C TRP A 268 4.36 14.34 0.81
N THR A 269 4.20 15.36 1.67
CA THR A 269 3.92 15.18 3.10
C THR A 269 2.88 16.15 3.60
N GLY A 270 2.24 15.81 4.72
CA GLY A 270 1.28 16.66 5.42
C GLY A 270 -0.13 16.09 5.37
N ARG A 271 -1.02 16.67 6.19
CA ARG A 271 -2.44 16.31 6.23
C ARG A 271 -3.26 17.38 5.51
N THR A 272 -4.39 16.99 4.94
CA THR A 272 -5.36 17.94 4.41
C THR A 272 -6.06 18.64 5.56
N VAL A 273 -6.14 19.97 5.49
CA VAL A 273 -6.64 20.81 6.59
C VAL A 273 -7.54 21.94 6.04
N PRO A 274 -8.72 22.18 6.63
CA PRO A 274 -9.67 23.17 6.15
C PRO A 274 -9.29 24.58 6.61
N ILE A 275 -8.32 25.20 5.93
CA ILE A 275 -7.84 26.56 6.28
C ILE A 275 -8.57 27.65 5.49
N TYR A 276 -8.86 27.40 4.21
CA TYR A 276 -9.31 28.43 3.27
C TYR A 276 -10.80 28.30 2.96
N GLY A 277 -11.52 29.43 2.96
CA GLY A 277 -12.87 29.52 2.40
C GLY A 277 -12.88 29.84 0.91
N GLY A 278 -14.06 30.10 0.36
CA GLY A 278 -14.27 30.40 -1.06
C GLY A 278 -14.24 29.15 -1.95
N PRO A 279 -14.59 29.28 -3.24
CA PRO A 279 -14.70 28.14 -4.14
C PRO A 279 -13.41 27.31 -4.19
N GLY A 280 -13.52 26.04 -3.77
CA GLY A 280 -12.44 25.06 -3.79
C GLY A 280 -11.50 25.10 -2.58
N GLY A 281 -11.70 26.05 -1.66
CA GLY A 281 -11.00 26.11 -0.38
C GLY A 281 -11.47 25.03 0.59
N GLY A 282 -10.55 24.53 1.42
CA GLY A 282 -10.84 23.42 2.34
C GLY A 282 -12.05 23.63 3.27
N VAL A 283 -12.27 24.82 3.83
CA VAL A 283 -13.44 25.11 4.69
C VAL A 283 -14.75 24.95 3.89
N THR A 284 -14.77 25.43 2.65
CA THR A 284 -15.92 25.28 1.76
C THR A 284 -16.16 23.82 1.39
N LEU A 285 -15.11 23.05 1.09
CA LEU A 285 -15.24 21.63 0.78
C LEU A 285 -15.77 20.83 1.98
N ASP A 286 -15.34 21.12 3.20
CA ASP A 286 -15.87 20.47 4.41
C ASP A 286 -17.37 20.77 4.59
N GLY A 287 -17.80 22.00 4.30
CA GLY A 287 -19.22 22.37 4.31
C GLY A 287 -20.07 21.62 3.28
N LEU A 288 -19.47 21.15 2.18
CA LEU A 288 -20.13 20.28 1.20
C LEU A 288 -20.17 18.82 1.65
N GLY A 289 -19.37 18.46 2.65
CA GLY A 289 -19.33 17.12 3.21
C GLY A 289 -18.30 16.18 2.60
N VAL A 290 -17.21 16.71 2.00
CA VAL A 290 -16.08 15.85 1.61
C VAL A 290 -15.47 15.10 2.81
N ILE A 291 -14.77 14.01 2.54
CA ILE A 291 -14.01 13.24 3.53
C ILE A 291 -12.53 13.64 3.43
N ARG A 292 -11.83 13.76 4.55
CA ARG A 292 -10.38 14.01 4.55
C ARG A 292 -9.63 12.69 4.61
N SER A 293 -8.64 12.52 3.73
CA SER A 293 -7.76 11.33 3.65
C SER A 293 -6.91 11.05 4.90
N ASN A 294 -6.93 11.94 5.90
CA ASN A 294 -6.17 11.82 7.13
C ASN A 294 -4.63 11.66 6.93
N GLY A 295 -4.09 12.20 5.84
CA GLY A 295 -2.66 12.13 5.52
C GLY A 295 -2.24 10.89 4.74
N LEU A 296 -3.19 10.08 4.26
CA LEU A 296 -2.94 9.11 3.20
C LEU A 296 -2.68 9.83 1.88
N ASN A 297 -1.75 9.30 1.07
CA ASN A 297 -1.57 9.73 -0.31
C ASN A 297 -2.76 9.26 -1.18
N GLY A 298 -2.87 9.77 -2.41
CA GLY A 298 -3.98 9.44 -3.31
C GLY A 298 -4.22 7.93 -3.50
N PRO A 299 -3.19 7.14 -3.89
CA PRO A 299 -3.33 5.70 -4.08
C PRO A 299 -3.83 4.95 -2.83
N LYS A 300 -3.27 5.25 -1.65
CA LYS A 300 -3.72 4.61 -0.41
C LYS A 300 -5.11 5.06 0.02
N ALA A 301 -5.43 6.35 -0.13
CA ALA A 301 -6.76 6.86 0.14
C ALA A 301 -7.82 6.22 -0.76
N ARG A 302 -7.47 5.88 -2.01
CA ARG A 302 -8.34 5.14 -2.93
C ARG A 302 -8.65 3.75 -2.40
N LEU A 303 -7.62 3.00 -2.01
CA LEU A 303 -7.81 1.67 -1.42
C LEU A 303 -8.57 1.72 -0.10
N ALA A 304 -8.25 2.69 0.76
CA ALA A 304 -8.98 2.94 2.00
C ALA A 304 -10.47 3.21 1.75
N LEU A 305 -10.82 4.00 0.72
CA LEU A 305 -12.22 4.25 0.37
C LEU A 305 -12.93 2.99 -0.13
N MET A 306 -12.26 2.16 -0.96
CA MET A 306 -12.80 0.86 -1.40
C MET A 306 -13.14 -0.02 -0.18
N VAL A 307 -12.20 -0.13 0.75
CA VAL A 307 -12.33 -0.90 2.00
C VAL A 307 -13.44 -0.34 2.91
N ALA A 308 -13.49 0.98 3.09
CA ALA A 308 -14.48 1.65 3.94
C ALA A 308 -15.91 1.49 3.39
N LEU A 309 -16.08 1.57 2.07
CA LEU A 309 -17.37 1.37 1.40
C LEU A 309 -17.90 -0.06 1.53
N GLY A 310 -17.01 -1.04 1.68
CA GLY A 310 -17.36 -2.41 2.04
C GLY A 310 -17.86 -2.56 3.49
N VAL A 311 -17.64 -1.55 4.35
CA VAL A 311 -18.10 -1.53 5.75
C VAL A 311 -19.36 -0.69 5.91
N THR A 312 -19.39 0.51 5.33
CA THR A 312 -20.49 1.46 5.45
C THR A 312 -20.61 2.33 4.21
N ARG A 313 -21.85 2.68 3.86
CA ARG A 313 -22.17 3.65 2.80
C ARG A 313 -22.70 4.98 3.35
N ASP A 314 -22.82 5.08 4.66
CA ASP A 314 -23.18 6.32 5.33
C ASP A 314 -21.97 7.27 5.38
N LEU A 315 -22.17 8.55 5.04
CA LEU A 315 -21.08 9.53 4.96
C LEU A 315 -20.41 9.76 6.33
N ASP A 316 -21.16 9.77 7.43
CA ASP A 316 -20.59 9.95 8.76
C ASP A 316 -19.82 8.71 9.20
N GLY A 317 -20.32 7.52 8.88
CA GLY A 317 -19.59 6.26 9.01
C GLY A 317 -18.28 6.24 8.23
N LEU A 318 -18.28 6.71 6.98
CA LEU A 318 -17.06 6.81 6.16
C LEU A 318 -16.06 7.81 6.77
N ARG A 319 -16.53 8.97 7.25
CA ARG A 319 -15.67 9.95 7.94
C ARG A 319 -15.04 9.37 9.20
N ALA A 320 -15.82 8.63 10.00
CA ALA A 320 -15.33 7.97 11.20
C ALA A 320 -14.26 6.92 10.86
N TRP A 321 -14.50 6.09 9.84
CA TRP A 321 -13.53 5.09 9.40
C TRP A 321 -12.21 5.74 8.94
N PHE A 322 -12.27 6.84 8.19
CA PHE A 322 -11.08 7.59 7.75
C PHE A 322 -10.31 8.29 8.88
N ALA A 323 -10.95 8.56 10.02
CA ALA A 323 -10.27 9.13 11.18
C ALA A 323 -9.23 8.16 11.77
N ASP A 324 -9.46 6.86 11.64
CA ASP A 324 -8.59 5.77 12.11
C ASP A 324 -7.71 5.16 11.00
N ALA A 325 -7.89 5.58 9.74
CA ALA A 325 -7.20 5.06 8.55
C ALA A 325 -5.76 5.58 8.38
#